data_AF-A0A254PSA8-F1
#
_entry.id   AF-A0A254PSA8-F1
#
_cell.length_a   1.000
_cell.length_b   1.000
_cell.length_c   1.000
_cell.angle_alpha   90.00
_cell.angle_beta   90.00
_cell.angle_gamma   90.00
#
_symmetry.space_group_name_H-M   'P 1'
#
loop_
_entity.id
_entity.type
_entity.pdbx_description
1 polymer ?
#
loop_
_entity_poly.entity_id
_entity_poly.type
_entity_poly.pdbx_seq_one_letter_code
_entity_poly.pdbx_strand_id
1 'polypeptide(L)'
;MVKMPKSVYYYQVKIGAKADRHLEVKTQIDAIFHAHKGRYGYRRVHLALRNEQHYLDPKTVQRLMGQLGLKSTVRPKRYQSYRGAVGKTAPNLLQRNFAANKPNQKWVTDVTEFNIKGEK
;
A
#
# COMPACT_ATOMS: atom_id res chain seq x y z
N MET A 1 -32.25 -21.50 -24.22
CA MET A 1 -31.11 -22.40 -24.46
C MET A 1 -30.00 -21.62 -25.14
N VAL A 2 -28.80 -21.57 -24.57
CA VAL A 2 -27.66 -20.87 -25.17
C VAL A 2 -27.23 -21.66 -26.43
N LYS A 3 -27.35 -21.04 -27.62
CA LYS A 3 -26.94 -21.64 -28.90
C LYS A 3 -25.42 -21.50 -29.08
N MET A 4 -24.63 -22.37 -28.47
CA MET A 4 -23.18 -22.44 -28.72
C MET A 4 -22.85 -23.59 -29.69
N PRO A 5 -22.06 -23.36 -30.76
CA PRO A 5 -21.62 -24.43 -31.66
C PRO A 5 -20.83 -25.51 -30.91
N LYS A 6 -21.06 -26.80 -31.26
CA LYS A 6 -20.39 -27.95 -30.63
C LYS A 6 -18.85 -27.83 -30.65
N SER A 7 -18.29 -27.32 -31.74
CA SER A 7 -16.84 -27.09 -31.89
C SER A 7 -16.29 -26.11 -30.85
N VAL A 8 -17.02 -25.03 -30.56
CA VAL A 8 -16.65 -24.02 -29.56
C VAL A 8 -16.71 -24.62 -28.16
N TYR A 9 -17.74 -25.41 -27.85
CA TYR A 9 -17.87 -26.11 -26.57
C TYR A 9 -16.67 -27.02 -26.30
N TYR A 10 -16.36 -27.94 -27.21
CA TYR A 10 -15.24 -28.87 -27.02
C TYR A 10 -13.87 -28.16 -27.03
N TYR A 11 -13.72 -27.07 -27.77
CA TYR A 11 -12.52 -26.23 -27.72
C TYR A 11 -12.32 -25.58 -26.35
N GLN A 12 -13.38 -25.01 -25.75
CA GLN A 12 -13.33 -24.42 -24.42
C GLN A 12 -13.06 -25.47 -23.33
N VAL A 13 -13.72 -26.64 -23.41
CA VAL A 13 -13.46 -27.77 -22.50
C VAL A 13 -11.99 -28.22 -22.58
N LYS A 14 -11.44 -28.30 -23.79
CA LYS A 14 -10.03 -28.65 -24.02
C LYS A 14 -9.05 -27.60 -23.49
N ILE A 15 -9.41 -26.31 -23.53
CA ILE A 15 -8.61 -25.24 -22.93
C ILE A 15 -8.69 -25.28 -21.40
N GLY A 16 -9.89 -25.46 -20.84
CA GLY A 16 -10.10 -25.53 -19.39
C GLY A 16 -9.43 -26.75 -18.74
N ALA A 17 -9.23 -27.82 -19.50
CA ALA A 17 -8.52 -29.02 -19.05
C ALA A 17 -6.98 -28.86 -18.99
N LYS A 18 -6.41 -27.75 -19.50
CA LYS A 18 -4.97 -27.52 -19.41
C LYS A 18 -4.58 -27.07 -18.00
N ALA A 19 -3.62 -27.77 -17.41
CA ALA A 19 -3.00 -27.36 -16.15
C ALA A 19 -2.42 -25.94 -16.28
N ASP A 20 -2.57 -25.14 -15.23
CA ASP A 20 -2.05 -23.78 -15.19
C ASP A 20 -0.52 -23.82 -15.21
N ARG A 21 0.08 -23.40 -16.32
CA ARG A 21 1.54 -23.31 -16.50
C ARG A 21 2.21 -22.44 -15.42
N HIS A 22 1.47 -21.51 -14.82
CA HIS A 22 1.99 -20.59 -13.81
C HIS A 22 1.60 -20.97 -12.38
N LEU A 23 1.12 -22.20 -12.13
CA LEU A 23 0.68 -22.61 -10.80
C LEU A 23 1.76 -22.43 -9.73
N GLU A 24 2.98 -22.91 -10.00
CA GLU A 24 4.12 -22.79 -9.08
C GLU A 24 4.48 -21.33 -8.80
N VAL A 25 4.57 -20.52 -9.85
CA VAL A 25 4.84 -19.08 -9.73
C VAL A 25 3.74 -18.37 -8.93
N LYS A 26 2.47 -18.74 -9.14
CA LYS A 26 1.35 -18.19 -8.38
C LYS A 26 1.46 -18.52 -6.89
N THR A 27 1.85 -19.74 -6.54
CA THR A 27 2.06 -20.11 -5.14
C THR A 27 3.20 -19.32 -4.48
N GLN A 28 4.29 -19.07 -5.21
CA GLN A 28 5.39 -18.24 -4.71
C GLN A 28 4.99 -16.76 -4.56
N ILE A 29 4.27 -16.22 -5.55
CA ILE A 29 3.73 -14.85 -5.48
C ILE A 29 2.86 -14.68 -4.24
N ASP A 30 2.00 -15.66 -3.95
CA ASP A 30 1.12 -15.66 -2.79
C ASP A 30 1.93 -15.72 -1.48
N ALA A 31 2.90 -16.62 -1.40
CA ALA A 31 3.80 -16.76 -0.25
C ALA A 31 4.57 -15.46 0.04
N ILE A 32 5.19 -14.84 -0.98
CA ILE A 32 5.92 -13.57 -0.86
C ILE A 32 4.97 -12.46 -0.40
N PHE A 33 3.77 -12.37 -1.00
CA PHE A 33 2.79 -11.34 -0.67
C PHE A 33 2.36 -11.43 0.80
N HIS A 34 2.06 -12.63 1.29
CA HIS A 34 1.64 -12.87 2.67
C HIS A 34 2.77 -12.72 3.68
N ALA A 35 4.00 -13.17 3.35
CA ALA A 35 5.19 -12.93 4.17
C ALA A 35 5.42 -11.44 4.43
N HIS A 36 5.15 -10.59 3.43
CA HIS A 36 5.25 -9.13 3.54
C HIS A 36 3.97 -8.43 3.98
N LYS A 37 2.97 -9.18 4.48
CA LYS A 37 1.69 -8.67 5.00
C LYS A 37 0.94 -7.78 4.00
N GLY A 38 1.00 -8.13 2.72
CA GLY A 38 0.32 -7.42 1.63
C GLY A 38 0.91 -6.05 1.27
N ARG A 39 2.09 -5.68 1.80
CA ARG A 39 2.75 -4.40 1.49
C ARG A 39 3.48 -4.39 0.15
N TYR A 40 3.69 -5.56 -0.43
CA TYR A 40 4.43 -5.71 -1.67
C TYR A 40 3.47 -5.71 -2.85
N GLY A 41 3.60 -4.70 -3.71
CA GLY A 41 3.00 -4.72 -5.05
C GLY A 41 3.85 -5.47 -6.06
N TYR A 42 3.35 -5.60 -7.28
CA TYR A 42 3.99 -6.41 -8.33
C TYR A 42 5.46 -6.08 -8.59
N ARG A 43 5.87 -4.81 -8.46
CA ARG A 43 7.29 -4.41 -8.61
C ARG A 43 8.18 -5.03 -7.54
N ARG A 44 7.72 -5.04 -6.28
CA ARG A 44 8.48 -5.63 -5.16
C ARG A 44 8.42 -7.15 -5.18
N VAL A 45 7.27 -7.73 -5.52
CA VAL A 45 7.13 -9.18 -5.72
C VAL A 45 8.04 -9.67 -6.85
N HIS A 46 8.09 -8.97 -7.99
CA HIS A 46 9.02 -9.29 -9.07
C HIS A 46 10.48 -9.28 -8.59
N LEU A 47 10.89 -8.27 -7.80
CA LEU A 47 12.25 -8.22 -7.27
C LEU A 47 12.54 -9.39 -6.32
N ALA A 48 11.59 -9.75 -5.46
CA ALA A 48 11.72 -10.92 -4.60
C ALA A 48 11.85 -12.22 -5.40
N LEU A 49 10.99 -12.42 -6.41
CA LEU A 49 11.08 -13.56 -7.34
C LEU A 49 12.43 -13.62 -8.05
N ARG A 50 12.96 -12.47 -8.49
CA ARG A 50 14.27 -12.41 -9.14
C ARG A 50 15.40 -12.79 -8.18
N ASN A 51 15.30 -12.44 -6.89
CA ASN A 51 16.25 -12.86 -5.88
C ASN A 51 16.19 -14.37 -5.63
N GLU A 52 15.01 -14.97 -5.77
CA GLU A 52 14.77 -16.42 -5.72
C GLU A 52 15.08 -17.12 -7.06
N GLN A 53 15.81 -16.48 -7.98
CA GLN A 53 16.19 -17.01 -9.30
C GLN A 53 15.03 -17.26 -10.28
N HIS A 54 13.84 -16.72 -10.00
CA HIS A 54 12.71 -16.73 -10.93
C HIS A 54 12.72 -15.50 -11.84
N TYR A 55 13.20 -15.69 -13.08
CA TYR A 55 13.24 -14.64 -14.08
C TYR A 55 11.93 -14.58 -14.88
N LEU A 56 11.05 -13.67 -14.50
CA LEU A 56 9.77 -13.41 -15.17
C LEU A 56 9.67 -11.95 -15.58
N ASP A 57 8.95 -11.69 -16.66
CA ASP A 57 8.65 -10.32 -17.05
C ASP A 57 7.76 -9.63 -15.98
N PRO A 58 8.03 -8.36 -15.61
CA PRO A 58 7.23 -7.62 -14.64
C PRO A 58 5.72 -7.56 -14.95
N LYS A 59 5.34 -7.52 -16.23
CA LYS A 59 3.91 -7.50 -16.63
C LYS A 59 3.27 -8.87 -16.42
N THR A 60 4.05 -9.95 -16.53
CA THR A 60 3.57 -11.30 -16.21
C THR A 60 3.26 -11.41 -14.72
N VAL A 61 4.16 -10.94 -13.86
CA VAL A 61 3.92 -10.90 -12.40
C VAL A 61 2.69 -10.06 -12.07
N GLN A 62 2.53 -8.89 -12.69
CA GLN A 62 1.36 -8.04 -12.51
C GLN A 62 0.06 -8.75 -12.91
N ARG A 63 0.05 -9.43 -14.07
CA ARG A 63 -1.11 -10.19 -14.56
C ARG A 63 -1.46 -11.33 -13.61
N LEU A 64 -0.46 -12.08 -13.13
CA LEU A 64 -0.67 -13.21 -12.21
C LEU A 64 -1.19 -12.73 -10.85
N MET A 65 -0.64 -11.65 -10.29
CA MET A 65 -1.19 -11.02 -9.08
C MET A 65 -2.63 -10.56 -9.28
N GLY A 66 -2.96 -10.01 -10.45
CA GLY A 66 -4.33 -9.63 -10.80
C GLY A 66 -5.29 -10.82 -10.84
N GLN A 67 -4.86 -11.96 -11.41
CA GLN A 67 -5.63 -13.21 -11.41
C GLN A 67 -5.85 -13.78 -10.00
N LEU A 68 -4.88 -13.58 -9.09
CA LEU A 68 -4.97 -13.97 -7.68
C LEU A 68 -5.74 -12.95 -6.82
N GLY A 69 -6.11 -11.79 -7.37
CA GLY A 69 -6.76 -10.72 -6.61
C GLY A 69 -5.84 -9.99 -5.62
N LEU A 70 -4.52 -10.18 -5.71
CA LEU A 70 -3.54 -9.62 -4.79
C LEU A 70 -3.24 -8.16 -5.13
N LYS A 71 -3.48 -7.26 -4.18
CA LYS A 71 -3.21 -5.82 -4.31
C LYS A 71 -2.41 -5.31 -3.13
N SER A 72 -1.40 -4.50 -3.42
CA SER A 72 -0.57 -3.88 -2.39
C SER A 72 -1.41 -2.95 -1.51
N THR A 73 -1.38 -3.16 -0.20
CA THR A 73 -1.92 -2.21 0.77
C THR A 73 -0.94 -1.05 0.92
N VAL A 74 -1.30 0.12 0.41
CA VAL A 74 -0.52 1.35 0.60
C VAL A 74 -1.21 2.19 1.67
N ARG A 75 -0.47 2.54 2.72
CA ARG A 75 -1.00 3.47 3.73
C ARG A 75 -1.09 4.87 3.11
N PRO A 76 -2.25 5.54 3.17
CA PRO A 76 -2.34 6.93 2.71
C PRO A 76 -1.35 7.79 3.51
N LYS A 77 -0.62 8.64 2.80
CA LYS A 77 0.30 9.60 3.44
C LYS A 77 -0.55 10.65 4.14
N ARG A 78 -0.35 10.83 5.45
CA ARG A 78 -0.97 11.95 6.19
C ARG A 78 -0.35 13.27 5.71
N TYR A 79 -1.18 14.29 5.55
CA TYR A 79 -0.71 15.63 5.24
C TYR A 79 0.25 16.13 6.35
N GLN A 80 1.34 16.78 5.93
CA GLN A 80 2.31 17.39 6.82
C GLN A 80 2.64 18.77 6.26
N SER A 81 2.11 19.82 6.90
CA SER A 81 2.36 21.23 6.55
C SER A 81 3.79 21.67 6.89
N TYR A 82 4.43 20.97 7.83
CA TYR A 82 5.79 21.26 8.27
C TYR A 82 6.80 21.05 7.14
N ARG A 83 7.38 22.14 6.65
CA ARG A 83 8.39 22.16 5.56
C ARG A 83 9.84 22.03 6.06
N GLY A 84 10.05 21.69 7.33
CA GLY A 84 11.37 21.75 7.98
C GLY A 84 11.58 23.05 8.75
N ALA A 85 12.81 23.31 9.18
CA ALA A 85 13.19 24.56 9.86
C ALA A 85 13.22 25.70 8.83
N VAL A 86 12.05 26.29 8.57
CA VAL A 86 11.92 27.47 7.72
C VAL A 86 11.91 28.71 8.60
N GLY A 87 12.87 29.61 8.38
CA GLY A 87 12.98 30.88 9.10
C GLY A 87 13.68 30.78 10.47
N LYS A 88 13.60 31.85 11.25
CA LYS A 88 14.23 31.96 12.57
C LYS A 88 13.25 31.46 13.65
N THR A 89 13.59 30.36 14.32
CA THR A 89 12.81 29.88 15.47
C THR A 89 13.10 30.75 16.70
N ALA A 90 12.04 31.23 17.35
CA ALA A 90 12.17 31.93 18.62
C ALA A 90 12.61 30.96 19.74
N PRO A 91 13.44 31.39 20.70
CA PRO A 91 13.85 30.54 21.81
C PRO A 91 12.65 30.12 22.65
N ASN A 92 12.60 28.86 23.06
CA ASN A 92 11.57 28.35 23.96
C ASN A 92 11.85 28.82 25.40
N LEU A 93 11.29 29.96 25.77
CA LEU A 93 11.44 30.57 27.09
C LEU A 93 10.69 29.81 28.20
N LEU A 94 9.64 29.06 27.86
CA LEU A 94 8.81 28.35 28.83
C LEU A 94 9.45 27.06 29.32
N GLN A 95 10.14 26.32 28.44
CA GLN A 95 10.75 25.03 28.77
C GLN A 95 9.80 24.06 29.52
N ARG A 96 8.51 24.07 29.14
CA ARG A 96 7.41 23.31 29.81
C ARG A 96 7.16 23.68 31.29
N ASN A 97 7.69 24.80 31.78
CA ASN A 97 7.34 25.34 33.08
C ASN A 97 6.12 26.25 32.96
N PHE A 98 4.94 25.72 33.30
CA PHE A 98 3.67 26.46 33.27
C PHE A 98 3.31 27.16 34.60
N ALA A 99 4.04 26.88 35.68
CA ALA A 99 3.79 27.49 36.98
C ALA A 99 4.21 28.97 37.00
N ALA A 100 3.41 29.85 37.62
CA ALA A 100 3.70 31.27 37.76
C ALA A 100 3.43 31.74 39.19
N ASN A 101 4.27 32.64 39.70
CA ASN A 101 4.17 33.14 41.08
C ASN A 101 3.23 34.34 41.19
N LYS A 102 3.00 35.06 40.09
CA LYS A 102 2.11 36.22 39.99
C LYS A 102 1.31 36.18 38.67
N PRO A 103 0.14 36.82 38.60
CA PRO A 103 -0.58 37.02 37.35
C PRO A 103 0.31 37.71 36.29
N ASN A 104 -0.01 37.48 35.01
CA ASN A 104 0.62 38.12 33.85
C ASN A 104 2.12 37.82 33.62
N GLN A 105 2.70 36.81 34.29
CA GLN A 105 4.11 36.43 34.08
C GLN A 105 4.32 35.49 32.88
N LYS A 106 3.31 34.69 32.52
CA LYS A 106 3.37 33.72 31.43
C LYS A 106 2.05 33.77 30.66
N TRP A 107 2.13 34.02 29.36
CA TRP A 107 1.00 34.02 28.46
C TRP A 107 1.26 32.94 27.41
N VAL A 108 0.34 31.98 27.29
CA VAL A 108 0.45 30.88 26.35
C VAL A 108 -0.86 30.81 25.58
N THR A 109 -0.75 30.60 24.27
CA THR A 109 -1.88 30.32 23.40
C THR A 109 -1.73 28.90 22.89
N ASP A 110 -2.83 28.14 22.90
CA ASP A 110 -2.89 26.88 22.17
C ASP A 110 -3.66 27.09 20.87
N VAL A 111 -3.27 26.37 19.82
CA VAL A 111 -3.96 26.37 18.54
C VAL A 111 -4.68 25.04 18.42
N THR A 112 -5.98 25.05 18.69
CA THR A 112 -6.83 23.88 18.52
C THR A 112 -7.47 23.93 17.13
N GLU A 113 -7.18 22.94 16.29
CA GLU A 113 -7.82 22.78 14.98
C GLU A 113 -9.21 22.15 15.17
N PHE A 114 -10.26 22.85 14.75
CA PHE A 114 -11.62 22.34 14.73
C PHE A 114 -12.04 22.02 13.30
N ASN A 115 -12.45 20.77 13.06
CA ASN A 115 -12.96 20.36 11.75
C ASN A 115 -14.44 20.72 11.64
N ILE A 116 -14.77 21.62 10.71
CA ILE A 116 -16.13 22.15 10.54
C ILE A 116 -17.02 21.23 9.68
N LYS A 117 -16.50 20.15 9.08
CA LYS A 117 -17.29 19.28 8.18
C LYS A 117 -17.06 17.77 8.28
N GLY A 118 -16.34 17.27 9.29
CA GLY A 118 -16.25 15.83 9.57
C GLY A 118 -15.50 14.99 8.54
N GLU A 119 -14.99 15.57 7.46
CA GLU A 119 -14.15 14.87 6.49
C GLU A 119 -12.67 15.08 6.84
N LYS A 120 -11.97 13.96 6.98
CA LYS A 120 -10.53 13.88 7.30
C LYS A 120 -9.64 14.16 6.10
#